data_AF-A0A945GSL1-F1
#
_entry.id   AF-A0A945GSL1-F1
#
_cell.length_a   1.000
_cell.length_b   1.000
_cell.length_c   1.000
_cell.angle_alpha   90.00
_cell.angle_beta   90.00
_cell.angle_gamma   90.00
#
_symmetry.space_group_name_H-M   'P 1'
#
loop_
_entity.id
_entity.type
_entity.pdbx_description
1 polymer ?
#
loop_
_entity_poly.entity_id
_entity_poly.type
_entity_poly.pdbx_seq_one_letter_code
_entity_poly.pdbx_strand_id
1 'polypeptide(L)'
;LREPLNTMPVDTYYPDPVKTSLGYHVFGLKARRTFSFESSVESFRKKLRKQAEAKDIAAYVSTLRDRYAIEMDEEGLKTLAQIDSTESTTASDQTLATWQGGQLTISDYMDLVSASQASHPARIDRPALQRKIDSYVGQQVVMAEARRLGLDRKPEVRRRIEGKRRELFATWLFEREAKRRAQIDTSDANVRRYYEENVDLHTPKDGQAPELAKVASRIRSSMVRRAQTAAMDQFIAELREQFADQIDIDEAVLDQAVLDQAVLDDIPPAGTAE
;
A
#
# COMPACT_ATOMS: atom_id res chain seq x y z
N LEU A 1 -9.52 -18.98 -20.80
CA LEU A 1 -8.53 -18.20 -21.59
C LEU A 1 -7.23 -18.96 -21.89
N ARG A 2 -6.65 -19.71 -20.94
CA ARG A 2 -5.37 -20.41 -21.16
C ARG A 2 -5.44 -21.53 -22.21
N GLU A 3 -6.56 -22.24 -22.28
CA GLU A 3 -6.71 -23.41 -23.14
C GLU A 3 -6.73 -23.08 -24.66
N PRO A 4 -7.57 -22.14 -25.17
CA PRO A 4 -7.53 -21.73 -26.58
C PRO A 4 -6.16 -21.19 -27.03
N LEU A 5 -5.55 -20.32 -26.23
CA LEU A 5 -4.33 -19.61 -26.60
C LEU A 5 -3.09 -20.53 -26.59
N ASN A 6 -3.13 -21.64 -25.87
CA ASN A 6 -2.02 -22.58 -25.79
C ASN A 6 -2.04 -23.60 -26.93
N THR A 7 -3.20 -24.03 -27.41
CA THR A 7 -3.33 -25.14 -28.38
C THR A 7 -3.58 -24.71 -29.82
N MET A 8 -3.99 -23.45 -30.06
CA MET A 8 -4.31 -22.98 -31.41
C MET A 8 -3.09 -22.77 -32.33
N PRO A 9 -3.21 -23.04 -33.64
CA PRO A 9 -2.24 -22.57 -34.62
C PRO A 9 -2.24 -21.03 -34.72
N VAL A 10 -1.10 -20.46 -35.12
CA VAL A 10 -1.01 -19.03 -35.44
C VAL A 10 -1.89 -18.72 -36.66
N ASP A 11 -2.46 -17.52 -36.68
CA ASP A 11 -3.42 -16.99 -37.66
C ASP A 11 -4.76 -17.74 -37.75
N THR A 12 -5.11 -18.48 -36.69
CA THR A 12 -6.42 -19.13 -36.58
C THR A 12 -7.32 -18.48 -35.53
N TYR A 13 -8.61 -18.75 -35.63
CA TYR A 13 -9.64 -18.40 -34.66
C TYR A 13 -10.10 -19.65 -33.90
N TYR A 14 -10.36 -19.51 -32.60
CA TYR A 14 -10.87 -20.59 -31.78
C TYR A 14 -12.31 -20.87 -32.20
N PRO A 15 -12.68 -22.13 -32.50
CA PRO A 15 -13.98 -22.44 -33.10
C PRO A 15 -15.15 -22.17 -32.16
N ASP A 16 -14.93 -22.31 -30.84
CA ASP A 16 -16.00 -22.21 -29.86
C ASP A 16 -15.97 -20.86 -29.11
N PRO A 17 -17.11 -20.17 -28.93
CA PRO A 17 -17.17 -18.98 -28.11
C PRO A 17 -16.79 -19.27 -26.65
N VAL A 18 -15.87 -18.50 -26.10
CA VAL A 18 -15.40 -18.66 -24.71
C VAL A 18 -16.11 -17.64 -23.82
N LYS A 19 -16.79 -18.12 -22.79
CA LYS A 19 -17.43 -17.27 -21.78
C LYS A 19 -16.37 -16.62 -20.88
N THR A 20 -16.42 -15.30 -20.78
CA THR A 20 -15.58 -14.48 -19.87
C THR A 20 -16.48 -13.66 -18.95
N SER A 21 -15.90 -12.93 -18.00
CA SER A 21 -16.63 -11.97 -17.16
C SER A 21 -17.28 -10.84 -17.95
N LEU A 22 -16.84 -10.57 -19.18
CA LEU A 22 -17.38 -9.54 -20.07
C LEU A 22 -18.35 -10.11 -21.13
N GLY A 23 -18.70 -11.40 -21.05
CA GLY A 23 -19.55 -12.09 -22.03
C GLY A 23 -18.77 -13.09 -22.91
N TYR A 24 -19.36 -13.47 -24.05
CA TYR A 24 -18.80 -14.46 -24.97
C TYR A 24 -17.84 -13.82 -25.98
N HIS A 25 -16.65 -14.42 -26.12
CA HIS A 25 -15.59 -13.92 -27.00
C HIS A 25 -15.07 -15.04 -27.89
N VAL A 26 -14.72 -14.70 -29.13
CA VAL A 26 -13.95 -15.56 -30.04
C VAL A 26 -12.52 -15.04 -30.07
N PHE A 27 -11.54 -15.92 -29.86
CA PHE A 27 -10.13 -15.55 -29.77
C PHE A 27 -9.41 -15.91 -31.06
N GLY A 28 -8.63 -14.98 -31.61
CA GLY A 28 -7.72 -15.21 -32.73
C GLY A 28 -6.26 -15.11 -32.28
N LEU A 29 -5.43 -16.09 -32.65
CA LEU A 29 -4.01 -16.08 -32.28
C LEU A 29 -3.16 -15.52 -33.42
N LYS A 30 -2.81 -14.22 -33.37
CA LYS A 30 -2.03 -13.57 -34.44
C LYS A 30 -0.54 -13.91 -34.46
N ALA A 31 0.05 -14.19 -33.30
CA ALA A 31 1.45 -14.58 -33.19
C ALA A 31 1.71 -15.21 -31.83
N ARG A 32 2.73 -16.08 -31.75
CA ARG A 32 3.28 -16.54 -30.48
C ARG A 32 4.52 -15.71 -30.18
N ARG A 33 4.52 -15.01 -29.04
CA ARG A 33 5.76 -14.41 -28.54
C ARG A 33 6.69 -15.55 -28.11
N THR A 34 7.77 -15.76 -28.85
CA THR A 34 8.86 -16.64 -28.45
C THR A 34 9.76 -15.85 -27.50
N PHE A 35 9.51 -15.98 -26.20
CA PHE A 35 10.52 -15.61 -25.22
C PHE A 35 11.56 -16.73 -25.21
N SER A 36 12.84 -16.41 -25.39
CA SER A 36 13.87 -17.41 -25.17
C SER A 36 13.90 -17.76 -23.69
N PHE A 37 14.12 -19.04 -23.37
CA PHE A 37 14.30 -19.45 -21.99
C PHE A 37 15.36 -18.58 -21.30
N GLU A 38 16.49 -18.34 -21.97
CA GLU A 38 17.60 -17.49 -21.51
C GLU A 38 17.15 -16.10 -21.06
N SER A 39 16.32 -15.41 -21.87
CA SER A 39 15.78 -14.09 -21.54
C SER A 39 14.82 -14.07 -20.34
N SER A 40 14.26 -15.23 -19.97
CA SER A 40 13.27 -15.36 -18.91
C SER A 40 13.81 -16.01 -17.64
N VAL A 41 15.00 -16.62 -17.70
CA VAL A 41 15.63 -17.37 -16.61
C VAL A 41 15.71 -16.57 -15.31
N GLU A 42 16.11 -15.29 -15.37
CA GLU A 42 16.22 -14.47 -14.16
C GLU A 42 14.85 -14.21 -13.52
N SER A 43 13.84 -13.86 -14.33
CA SER A 43 12.47 -13.66 -13.83
C SER A 43 11.88 -14.96 -13.23
N PHE A 44 12.17 -16.11 -13.83
CA PHE A 44 11.75 -17.41 -13.32
C PHE A 44 12.47 -17.77 -12.03
N ARG A 45 13.80 -17.55 -11.96
CA ARG A 45 14.57 -17.71 -10.72
C ARG A 45 14.01 -16.81 -9.61
N LYS A 46 13.70 -15.55 -9.90
CA LYS A 46 13.08 -14.63 -8.94
C LYS A 46 11.72 -15.13 -8.46
N LYS A 47 10.86 -15.61 -9.37
CA LYS A 47 9.56 -16.19 -9.02
C LYS A 47 9.70 -17.47 -8.18
N LEU A 48 10.60 -18.37 -8.54
CA LEU A 48 10.86 -19.60 -7.78
C LEU A 48 11.41 -19.31 -6.39
N ARG A 49 12.33 -18.35 -6.24
CA ARG A 49 12.81 -17.88 -4.93
C ARG A 49 11.67 -17.34 -4.07
N LYS A 50 10.86 -16.42 -4.61
CA LYS A 50 9.69 -15.88 -3.91
C LYS A 50 8.70 -16.98 -3.50
N GLN A 51 8.49 -18.00 -4.35
CA GLN A 51 7.62 -19.13 -4.03
C GLN A 51 8.20 -20.03 -2.94
N ALA A 52 9.51 -20.31 -2.99
CA ALA A 52 10.20 -21.08 -1.96
C ALA A 52 10.17 -20.36 -0.61
N GLU A 53 10.52 -19.07 -0.59
CA GLU A 53 10.44 -18.22 0.61
C GLU A 53 9.03 -18.19 1.20
N ALA A 54 8.00 -18.02 0.36
CA ALA A 54 6.61 -18.01 0.82
C ALA A 54 6.20 -19.37 1.42
N LYS A 55 6.66 -20.49 0.83
CA LYS A 55 6.40 -21.84 1.35
C LYS A 55 7.08 -22.05 2.70
N ASP A 56 8.34 -21.63 2.83
CA ASP A 56 9.10 -21.77 4.08
C ASP A 56 8.49 -20.93 5.20
N ILE A 57 8.08 -19.70 4.90
CA ILE A 57 7.36 -18.85 5.85
C ILE A 57 6.02 -19.49 6.22
N ALA A 58 5.24 -19.99 5.26
CA ALA A 58 3.96 -20.63 5.54
C ALA A 58 4.13 -21.87 6.43
N ALA A 59 5.15 -22.70 6.18
CA ALA A 59 5.49 -23.85 7.00
C ALA A 59 5.87 -23.41 8.42
N TYR A 60 6.72 -22.39 8.56
CA TYR A 60 7.11 -21.86 9.87
C TYR A 60 5.89 -21.32 10.64
N VAL A 61 5.06 -20.50 10.01
CA VAL A 61 3.83 -19.99 10.63
C VAL A 61 2.91 -21.15 11.06
N SER A 62 2.81 -22.22 10.28
CA SER A 62 2.08 -23.44 10.69
C SER A 62 2.64 -24.01 11.99
N THR A 63 3.96 -24.15 12.12
CA THR A 63 4.57 -24.63 13.38
C THR A 63 4.33 -23.69 14.56
N LEU A 64 4.20 -22.38 14.30
CA LEU A 64 3.85 -21.42 15.34
C LEU A 64 2.39 -21.55 15.77
N ARG A 65 1.47 -21.85 14.85
CA ARG A 65 0.07 -22.13 15.21
C ARG A 65 -0.03 -23.27 16.22
N ASP A 66 0.72 -24.34 16.00
CA ASP A 66 0.78 -25.49 16.90
C ASP A 66 1.44 -25.12 18.23
N ARG A 67 2.61 -24.45 18.19
CA ARG A 67 3.36 -24.05 19.39
C ARG A 67 2.53 -23.17 20.32
N TYR A 68 1.82 -22.21 19.75
CA TYR A 68 1.00 -21.26 20.50
C TYR A 68 -0.41 -21.77 20.77
N ALA A 69 -0.73 -23.01 20.40
CA ALA A 69 -2.04 -23.63 20.62
C ALA A 69 -3.20 -22.71 20.21
N ILE A 70 -3.21 -22.27 18.95
CA ILE A 70 -4.29 -21.44 18.44
C ILE A 70 -5.57 -22.28 18.38
N GLU A 71 -6.63 -21.80 19.04
CA GLU A 71 -7.96 -22.40 19.01
C GLU A 71 -8.98 -21.36 18.54
N MET A 72 -9.90 -21.78 17.67
CA MET A 72 -10.99 -20.94 17.17
C MET A 72 -12.28 -21.27 17.91
N ASP A 73 -13.03 -20.25 18.31
CA ASP A 73 -14.30 -20.42 18.99
C ASP A 73 -15.46 -20.38 17.98
N GLU A 74 -16.06 -21.54 17.72
CA GLU A 74 -17.13 -21.70 16.73
C GLU A 74 -18.41 -20.95 17.11
N GLU A 75 -18.68 -20.77 18.41
CA GLU A 75 -19.84 -20.03 18.90
C GLU A 75 -19.67 -18.53 18.68
N GLY A 76 -18.51 -17.99 19.06
CA GLY A 76 -18.14 -16.60 18.79
C GLY A 76 -18.15 -16.27 17.31
N LEU A 77 -17.65 -17.18 16.45
CA LEU A 77 -17.73 -17.00 15.00
C LEU A 77 -19.17 -16.95 14.48
N LYS A 78 -20.10 -17.72 15.06
CA LYS A 78 -21.52 -17.67 14.69
C LYS A 78 -22.14 -16.36 15.15
N THR A 79 -21.89 -15.95 16.39
CA THR A 79 -22.39 -14.69 16.96
C THR A 79 -21.89 -13.49 16.17
N LEU A 80 -20.59 -13.44 15.85
CA LEU A 80 -19.99 -12.38 15.05
C LEU A 80 -20.61 -12.28 13.65
N ALA A 81 -20.88 -13.43 13.01
CA ALA A 81 -21.48 -13.46 11.67
C ALA A 81 -22.94 -12.96 11.64
N GLN A 82 -23.60 -12.85 12.79
CA GLN A 82 -24.97 -12.36 12.92
C GLN A 82 -25.06 -10.86 13.21
N ILE A 83 -23.93 -10.18 13.44
CA ILE A 83 -23.91 -8.73 13.69
C ILE A 83 -24.44 -7.98 12.46
N ASP A 84 -25.45 -7.13 12.69
CA ASP A 84 -26.08 -6.34 11.64
C ASP A 84 -25.09 -5.31 11.06
N SER A 85 -25.21 -5.04 9.76
CA SER A 85 -24.46 -4.01 9.05
C SER A 85 -24.54 -2.60 9.64
N THR A 86 -25.55 -2.31 10.45
CA THR A 86 -25.77 -1.02 11.11
C THR A 86 -25.02 -0.88 12.43
N GLU A 87 -24.58 -1.99 13.02
CA GLU A 87 -23.80 -1.99 14.26
C GLU A 87 -22.33 -1.69 13.98
N SER A 88 -21.91 -0.46 14.26
CA SER A 88 -20.49 -0.08 14.11
C SER A 88 -19.64 -0.47 15.32
N THR A 89 -20.27 -0.71 16.47
CA THR A 89 -19.61 -1.06 17.74
C THR A 89 -20.47 -2.07 18.49
N THR A 90 -19.89 -3.22 18.82
CA THR A 90 -20.56 -4.27 19.60
C THR A 90 -19.64 -4.67 20.74
N ALA A 91 -19.99 -4.28 21.97
CA ALA A 91 -19.26 -4.68 23.16
C ALA A 91 -19.70 -6.10 23.56
N SER A 92 -18.83 -7.07 23.34
CA SER A 92 -19.04 -8.46 23.72
C SER A 92 -17.69 -9.12 24.02
N ASP A 93 -17.60 -9.72 25.20
CA ASP A 93 -16.44 -10.49 25.65
C ASP A 93 -16.43 -11.92 25.10
N GLN A 94 -17.37 -12.26 24.21
CA GLN A 94 -17.39 -13.55 23.54
C GLN A 94 -16.10 -13.73 22.74
N THR A 95 -15.38 -14.81 23.04
CA THR A 95 -14.13 -15.17 22.39
C THR A 95 -14.38 -15.63 20.95
N LEU A 96 -13.50 -15.22 20.05
CA LEU A 96 -13.42 -15.68 18.65
C LEU A 96 -12.26 -16.64 18.44
N ALA A 97 -11.16 -16.41 19.15
CA ALA A 97 -9.98 -17.26 19.13
C ALA A 97 -9.13 -17.06 20.39
N THR A 98 -8.41 -18.10 20.80
CA THR A 98 -7.43 -18.08 21.88
C THR A 98 -6.08 -18.59 21.40
N TRP A 99 -5.02 -18.19 22.09
CA TRP A 99 -3.68 -18.74 21.93
C TRP A 99 -2.88 -18.52 23.22
N GLN A 100 -1.72 -19.16 23.33
CA GLN A 100 -0.83 -18.94 24.46
C GLN A 100 -0.35 -17.49 24.49
N GLY A 101 -0.87 -16.72 25.45
CA GLY A 101 -0.53 -15.31 25.66
C GLY A 101 -1.57 -14.32 25.12
N GLY A 102 -2.76 -14.76 24.70
CA GLY A 102 -3.83 -13.83 24.35
C GLY A 102 -5.13 -14.48 23.89
N GLN A 103 -6.11 -13.64 23.63
CA GLN A 103 -7.38 -13.99 23.01
C GLN A 103 -7.81 -12.86 22.09
N LEU A 104 -8.72 -13.18 21.17
CA LEU A 104 -9.44 -12.22 20.35
C LEU A 104 -10.92 -12.35 20.69
N THR A 105 -11.56 -11.26 21.11
CA THR A 105 -13.00 -11.17 21.38
C THR A 105 -13.77 -10.53 20.23
N ILE A 106 -15.10 -10.56 20.29
CA ILE A 106 -15.96 -9.79 19.37
C ILE A 106 -15.66 -8.29 19.47
N SER A 107 -15.52 -7.74 20.68
CA SER A 107 -15.15 -6.33 20.88
C SER A 107 -13.86 -5.99 20.14
N ASP A 108 -12.81 -6.81 20.33
CA ASP A 108 -11.51 -6.59 19.67
C ASP A 108 -11.64 -6.60 18.14
N TYR A 109 -12.46 -7.50 17.58
CA TYR A 109 -12.69 -7.54 16.14
C TYR A 109 -13.45 -6.31 15.65
N MET A 110 -14.47 -5.86 16.39
CA MET A 110 -15.25 -4.67 16.02
C MET A 110 -14.43 -3.37 16.16
N ASP A 111 -13.44 -3.32 17.04
CA ASP A 111 -12.46 -2.24 17.09
C ASP A 111 -11.60 -2.19 15.81
N LEU A 112 -11.18 -3.35 15.28
CA LEU A 112 -10.48 -3.41 13.99
C LEU A 112 -11.38 -2.95 12.83
N VAL A 113 -12.68 -3.25 12.87
CA VAL A 113 -13.65 -2.77 11.87
C VAL A 113 -13.79 -1.26 11.95
N SER A 114 -13.96 -0.70 13.15
CA SER A 114 -14.05 0.75 13.39
C SER A 114 -12.79 1.49 12.92
N ALA A 115 -11.61 0.89 13.11
CA ALA A 115 -10.34 1.41 12.62
C ALA A 115 -10.11 1.20 11.10
N SER A 116 -11.09 0.66 10.37
CA SER A 116 -10.97 0.30 8.94
C SER A 116 -9.85 -0.70 8.61
N GLN A 117 -9.46 -1.52 9.59
CA GLN A 117 -8.42 -2.55 9.45
C GLN A 117 -9.01 -3.95 9.15
N ALA A 118 -10.29 -4.14 9.45
CA ALA A 118 -11.04 -5.35 9.15
C ALA A 118 -12.33 -5.04 8.38
N SER A 119 -12.82 -6.03 7.62
CA SER A 119 -14.12 -5.95 6.97
C SER A 119 -15.22 -6.22 7.99
N HIS A 120 -16.29 -5.43 7.93
CA HIS A 120 -17.48 -5.66 8.74
C HIS A 120 -18.04 -7.08 8.51
N PRO A 121 -18.43 -7.84 9.54
CA PRO A 121 -18.92 -9.22 9.41
C PRO A 121 -20.06 -9.36 8.38
N ALA A 122 -21.06 -8.48 8.42
CA ALA A 122 -22.16 -8.44 7.45
C ALA A 122 -21.77 -8.26 5.97
N ARG A 123 -20.52 -7.90 5.65
CA ARG A 123 -20.05 -7.65 4.27
C ARG A 123 -19.32 -8.83 3.65
N ILE A 124 -19.06 -9.89 4.42
CA ILE A 124 -18.27 -11.05 3.99
C ILE A 124 -18.94 -12.34 4.43
N ASP A 125 -18.68 -13.43 3.72
CA ASP A 125 -19.20 -14.74 4.11
C ASP A 125 -18.45 -15.32 5.32
N ARG A 126 -19.08 -16.30 6.00
CA ARG A 126 -18.51 -16.94 7.19
C ARG A 126 -17.13 -17.57 6.95
N PRO A 127 -16.88 -18.31 5.85
CA PRO A 127 -15.54 -18.81 5.55
C PRO A 127 -14.48 -17.71 5.38
N ALA A 128 -14.83 -16.58 4.75
CA ALA A 128 -13.94 -15.43 4.61
C ALA A 128 -13.67 -14.75 5.95
N LEU A 129 -14.69 -14.62 6.79
CA LEU A 129 -14.58 -14.10 8.15
C LEU A 129 -13.63 -14.96 8.99
N GLN A 130 -13.79 -16.29 8.96
CA GLN A 130 -12.91 -17.21 9.67
C GLN A 130 -11.46 -17.10 9.18
N ARG A 131 -11.22 -17.04 7.86
CA ARG A 131 -9.85 -16.81 7.32
C ARG A 131 -9.26 -15.47 7.74
N LYS A 132 -10.08 -14.42 7.83
CA LYS A 132 -9.65 -13.09 8.27
C LYS A 132 -9.21 -13.12 9.74
N ILE A 133 -9.98 -13.79 10.59
CA ILE A 133 -9.64 -13.97 12.01
C ILE A 133 -8.39 -14.83 12.15
N ASP A 134 -8.31 -15.99 11.49
CA ASP A 134 -7.11 -16.83 11.52
C ASP A 134 -5.86 -16.06 11.06
N SER A 135 -5.98 -15.24 10.00
CA SER A 135 -4.87 -14.39 9.54
C SER A 135 -4.44 -13.36 10.59
N TYR A 136 -5.39 -12.78 11.33
CA TYR A 136 -5.09 -11.83 12.40
C TYR A 136 -4.39 -12.53 13.58
N VAL A 137 -4.93 -13.66 14.05
CA VAL A 137 -4.36 -14.43 15.15
C VAL A 137 -2.97 -14.94 14.78
N GLY A 138 -2.78 -15.44 13.56
CA GLY A 138 -1.48 -15.83 13.03
C GLY A 138 -0.45 -14.69 13.06
N GLN A 139 -0.87 -13.46 12.74
CA GLN A 139 -0.01 -12.28 12.85
C GLN A 139 0.38 -11.98 14.31
N GLN A 140 -0.56 -12.09 15.26
CA GLN A 140 -0.26 -11.90 16.69
C GLN A 140 0.76 -12.91 17.20
N VAL A 141 0.61 -14.18 16.82
CA VAL A 141 1.54 -15.25 17.18
C VAL A 141 2.93 -15.02 16.56
N VAL A 142 3.01 -14.58 15.30
CA VAL A 142 4.29 -14.19 14.67
C VAL A 142 4.96 -13.04 15.44
N MET A 143 4.20 -12.03 15.87
CA MET A 143 4.74 -10.94 16.69
C MET A 143 5.22 -11.42 18.06
N ALA A 144 4.46 -12.32 18.71
CA ALA A 144 4.83 -12.91 19.99
C ALA A 144 6.14 -13.69 19.87
N GLU A 145 6.31 -14.49 18.81
CA GLU A 145 7.53 -15.23 18.54
C GLU A 145 8.71 -14.30 18.23
N ALA A 146 8.50 -13.23 17.46
CA ALA A 146 9.53 -12.24 17.18
C ALA A 146 10.05 -11.56 18.46
N ARG A 147 9.16 -11.23 19.41
CA ARG A 147 9.54 -10.71 20.74
C ARG A 147 10.25 -11.76 21.58
N ARG A 148 9.77 -13.01 21.57
CA ARG A 148 10.41 -14.14 22.27
C ARG A 148 11.86 -14.35 21.80
N LEU A 149 12.10 -14.18 20.50
CA LEU A 149 13.42 -14.22 19.87
C LEU A 149 14.25 -12.94 20.08
N GLY A 150 13.69 -11.92 20.74
CA GLY A 150 14.36 -10.64 21.00
C GLY A 150 14.67 -9.83 19.74
N LEU A 151 13.95 -10.05 18.64
CA LEU A 151 14.19 -9.35 17.37
C LEU A 151 13.97 -7.84 17.51
N ASP A 152 12.99 -7.44 18.32
CA ASP A 152 12.67 -6.06 18.67
C ASP A 152 13.78 -5.34 19.45
N ARG A 153 14.68 -6.09 20.10
CA ARG A 153 15.81 -5.55 20.88
C ARG A 153 17.08 -5.39 20.05
N LYS A 154 17.13 -5.98 18.85
CA LYS A 154 18.30 -5.87 17.97
C LYS A 154 18.54 -4.41 17.56
N PRO A 155 19.79 -3.90 17.64
CA PRO A 155 20.09 -2.50 17.30
C PRO A 155 19.63 -2.09 15.90
N GLU A 156 19.80 -2.97 14.92
CA GLU A 156 19.36 -2.75 13.53
C GLU A 156 17.84 -2.59 13.39
N VAL A 157 17.07 -3.41 14.10
CA VAL A 157 15.60 -3.35 14.11
C VAL A 157 15.14 -2.08 14.81
N ARG A 158 15.71 -1.76 15.98
CA ARG A 158 15.42 -0.51 16.71
C ARG A 158 15.72 0.73 15.85
N ARG A 159 16.86 0.77 15.17
CA ARG A 159 17.20 1.86 14.25
C ARG A 159 16.17 2.01 13.13
N ARG A 160 15.72 0.90 12.55
CA ARG A 160 14.70 0.92 11.48
C ARG A 160 13.34 1.38 12.00
N ILE A 161 12.91 0.92 13.18
CA ILE A 161 11.67 1.36 13.82
C ILE A 161 11.71 2.86 14.12
N GLU A 162 12.78 3.34 14.76
CA GLU A 162 12.94 4.77 15.05
C GLU A 162 13.03 5.62 13.78
N GLY A 163 13.68 5.11 12.73
CA GLY A 163 13.65 5.75 11.41
C GLY A 163 12.23 5.89 10.86
N LYS A 164 11.44 4.81 10.88
CA LYS A 164 10.05 4.85 10.40
C LYS A 164 9.17 5.74 11.28
N ARG A 165 9.40 5.76 12.58
CA ARG A 165 8.70 6.66 13.52
C ARG A 165 8.96 8.12 13.19
N ARG A 166 10.23 8.51 12.96
CA ARG A 166 10.57 9.88 12.54
C ARG A 166 9.91 10.25 11.22
N GLU A 167 9.93 9.34 10.24
CA GLU A 167 9.28 9.53 8.94
C GLU A 167 7.77 9.78 9.11
N LEU A 168 7.06 8.92 9.84
CA LEU A 168 5.62 9.06 10.08
C LEU A 168 5.27 10.35 10.82
N PHE A 169 6.09 10.75 11.80
CA PHE A 169 5.88 11.99 12.54
C PHE A 169 6.02 13.21 11.62
N ALA A 170 7.05 13.21 10.76
CA ALA A 170 7.19 14.25 9.74
C ALA A 170 5.98 14.25 8.79
N THR A 171 5.56 13.10 8.26
CA THR A 171 4.38 13.00 7.39
C THR A 171 3.12 13.54 8.05
N TRP A 172 2.81 13.14 9.28
CA TRP A 172 1.59 13.61 9.97
C TRP A 172 1.64 15.09 10.32
N LEU A 173 2.81 15.60 10.73
CA LEU A 173 2.99 17.04 10.93
C LEU A 173 2.74 17.79 9.62
N PHE A 174 3.33 17.32 8.52
CA PHE A 174 3.19 17.94 7.21
C PHE A 174 1.74 17.93 6.74
N GLU A 175 1.05 16.79 6.83
CA GLU A 175 -0.36 16.67 6.47
C GLU A 175 -1.25 17.60 7.30
N ARG A 176 -1.02 17.65 8.61
CA ARG A 176 -1.77 18.52 9.52
C ARG A 176 -1.53 20.00 9.20
N GLU A 177 -0.27 20.39 9.03
CA GLU A 177 0.11 21.79 8.86
C GLU A 177 -0.24 22.32 7.47
N ALA A 178 -0.01 21.52 6.43
CA ALA A 178 -0.42 21.86 5.06
C ALA A 178 -1.94 22.05 4.98
N LYS A 179 -2.74 21.17 5.59
CA LYS A 179 -4.21 21.34 5.64
C LYS A 179 -4.63 22.59 6.42
N ARG A 180 -3.95 22.91 7.53
CA ARG A 180 -4.26 24.07 8.36
C ARG A 180 -3.96 25.38 7.65
N ARG A 181 -2.80 25.49 6.98
CA ARG A 181 -2.29 26.72 6.37
C ARG A 181 -2.81 26.96 4.96
N ALA A 182 -2.93 25.92 4.14
CA ALA A 182 -3.27 26.05 2.72
C ALA A 182 -4.77 26.26 2.46
N GLN A 183 -5.49 26.96 3.35
CA GLN A 183 -6.91 27.27 3.17
C GLN A 183 -7.09 28.07 1.87
N ILE A 184 -7.37 27.36 0.78
CA ILE A 184 -7.52 27.90 -0.57
C ILE A 184 -8.97 27.79 -1.00
N ASP A 185 -9.51 28.86 -1.56
CA ASP A 185 -10.84 28.83 -2.15
C ASP A 185 -10.82 28.10 -3.49
N THR A 186 -11.43 26.91 -3.52
CA THR A 186 -11.59 26.07 -4.73
C THR A 186 -12.94 26.29 -5.43
N SER A 187 -13.58 27.43 -5.24
CA SER A 187 -14.81 27.83 -5.93
C SER A 187 -14.66 27.77 -7.45
N ASP A 188 -15.77 27.56 -8.16
CA ASP A 188 -15.78 27.45 -9.63
C ASP A 188 -15.21 28.70 -10.32
N ALA A 189 -15.42 29.88 -9.72
CA ALA A 189 -14.84 31.13 -10.18
C ALA A 189 -13.30 31.10 -10.13
N ASN A 190 -12.72 30.63 -9.03
CA ASN A 190 -11.27 30.54 -8.88
C ASN A 190 -10.65 29.44 -9.73
N VAL A 191 -11.36 28.32 -9.91
CA VAL A 191 -10.93 27.24 -10.81
C VAL A 191 -10.89 27.72 -12.26
N ARG A 192 -11.90 28.50 -12.69
CA ARG A 192 -11.91 29.11 -14.02
C ARG A 192 -10.74 30.07 -14.20
N ARG A 193 -10.53 30.99 -13.25
CA ARG A 193 -9.40 31.93 -13.29
C ARG A 193 -8.06 31.20 -13.38
N TYR A 194 -7.85 30.19 -12.53
CA TYR A 194 -6.62 29.40 -12.55
C TYR A 194 -6.41 28.71 -13.90
N TYR A 195 -7.47 28.15 -14.49
CA TYR A 195 -7.41 27.54 -15.82
C TYR A 195 -6.99 28.55 -16.89
N GLU A 196 -7.60 29.73 -16.90
CA GLU A 196 -7.32 30.81 -17.86
C GLU A 196 -5.89 31.37 -17.72
N GLU A 197 -5.37 31.47 -16.50
CA GLU A 197 -4.01 31.95 -16.22
C GLU A 197 -2.92 30.90 -16.52
N ASN A 198 -3.30 29.61 -16.62
CA ASN A 198 -2.36 28.49 -16.75
C ASN A 198 -2.71 27.56 -17.94
N VAL A 199 -3.37 28.10 -18.98
CA VAL A 199 -3.83 27.32 -20.16
C VAL A 199 -2.68 26.51 -20.80
N ASP A 200 -1.47 27.06 -20.79
CA ASP A 200 -0.28 26.41 -21.35
C ASP A 200 0.10 25.13 -20.60
N LEU A 201 -0.10 25.07 -19.28
CA LEU A 201 0.15 23.87 -18.46
C LEU A 201 -0.89 22.76 -18.68
N HIS A 202 -1.99 23.09 -19.35
CA HIS A 202 -3.11 22.17 -19.60
C HIS A 202 -3.27 21.82 -21.08
N THR A 203 -2.48 22.40 -21.98
CA THR A 203 -2.51 22.14 -23.42
C THR A 203 -1.66 20.90 -23.74
N PRO A 204 -2.26 19.80 -24.25
CA PRO A 204 -1.52 18.64 -24.73
C PRO A 204 -0.60 19.01 -25.91
N LYS A 205 0.38 18.16 -26.22
CA LYS A 205 1.30 18.36 -27.37
C LYS A 205 0.58 18.53 -28.72
N ASP A 206 -0.69 18.13 -28.80
CA ASP A 206 -1.57 18.28 -29.96
C ASP A 206 -2.18 19.69 -30.12
N GLY A 207 -1.89 20.61 -29.18
CA GLY A 207 -2.14 22.06 -29.33
C GLY A 207 -3.54 22.56 -29.00
N GLN A 208 -4.49 21.70 -28.62
CA GLN A 208 -5.85 22.11 -28.23
C GLN A 208 -6.06 22.03 -26.72
N ALA A 209 -6.36 23.18 -26.10
CA ALA A 209 -6.68 23.24 -24.67
C ALA A 209 -7.98 22.47 -24.35
N PRO A 210 -7.99 21.59 -23.33
CA PRO A 210 -9.13 20.77 -22.98
C PRO A 210 -10.22 21.60 -22.30
N GLU A 211 -11.48 21.34 -22.62
CA GLU A 211 -12.62 22.01 -21.99
C GLU A 211 -12.57 21.95 -20.45
N LEU A 212 -12.78 23.11 -19.80
CA LEU A 212 -12.68 23.28 -18.35
C LEU A 212 -13.44 22.22 -17.55
N ALA A 213 -14.66 21.86 -17.97
CA ALA A 213 -15.48 20.86 -17.28
C ALA A 213 -14.79 19.49 -17.17
N LYS A 214 -13.99 19.10 -18.16
CA LYS A 214 -13.27 17.82 -18.20
C LYS A 214 -12.04 17.80 -17.30
N VAL A 215 -11.48 18.98 -16.99
CA VAL A 215 -10.25 19.12 -16.21
C VAL A 215 -10.44 19.78 -14.84
N ALA A 216 -11.61 20.34 -14.54
CA ALA A 216 -11.87 21.10 -13.31
C ALA A 216 -11.51 20.33 -12.02
N SER A 217 -11.82 19.03 -11.92
CA SER A 217 -11.46 18.21 -10.75
C SER A 217 -9.94 18.06 -10.58
N ARG A 218 -9.22 17.87 -11.68
CA ARG A 218 -7.75 17.81 -11.69
C ARG A 218 -7.15 19.17 -11.34
N ILE A 219 -7.73 20.26 -11.86
CA ILE A 219 -7.31 21.63 -11.56
C ILE A 219 -7.49 21.94 -10.08
N ARG A 220 -8.67 21.69 -9.50
CA ARG A 220 -8.90 21.83 -8.05
C ARG A 220 -7.87 21.04 -7.24
N SER A 221 -7.64 19.79 -7.60
CA SER A 221 -6.62 18.96 -6.94
C SER A 221 -5.21 19.55 -7.05
N SER A 222 -4.86 20.12 -8.20
CA SER A 222 -3.56 20.77 -8.41
C SER A 222 -3.41 22.07 -7.62
N MET A 223 -4.48 22.88 -7.54
CA MET A 223 -4.52 24.13 -6.75
C MET A 223 -4.30 23.82 -5.27
N VAL A 224 -5.00 22.81 -4.74
CA VAL A 224 -4.82 22.36 -3.36
C VAL A 224 -3.40 21.88 -3.12
N ARG A 225 -2.84 21.03 -4.00
CA ARG A 225 -1.45 20.55 -3.85
C ARG A 225 -0.44 21.70 -3.88
N ARG A 226 -0.58 22.64 -4.82
CA ARG A 226 0.33 23.79 -4.93
C ARG A 226 0.26 24.69 -3.70
N ALA A 227 -0.95 24.96 -3.21
CA ALA A 227 -1.15 25.73 -1.98
C ALA A 227 -0.54 25.01 -0.76
N GLN A 228 -0.73 23.69 -0.66
CA GLN A 228 -0.12 22.87 0.39
C GLN A 228 1.41 22.89 0.34
N THR A 229 2.01 22.77 -0.85
CA THR A 229 3.46 22.89 -1.05
C THR A 229 3.96 24.27 -0.63
N ALA A 230 3.36 25.35 -1.13
CA ALA A 230 3.78 26.71 -0.78
C ALA A 230 3.66 27.01 0.72
N ALA A 231 2.57 26.57 1.35
CA ALA A 231 2.37 26.70 2.78
C ALA A 231 3.41 25.91 3.59
N MET A 232 3.84 24.75 3.08
CA MET A 232 4.88 23.94 3.70
C MET A 232 6.25 24.58 3.57
N ASP A 233 6.59 25.11 2.38
CA ASP A 233 7.86 25.80 2.16
C ASP A 233 7.99 27.00 3.12
N GLN A 234 6.90 27.76 3.29
CA GLN A 234 6.85 28.84 4.28
C GLN A 234 7.02 28.30 5.70
N PHE A 235 6.31 27.23 6.08
CA PHE A 235 6.44 26.66 7.42
C PHE A 235 7.86 26.16 7.71
N ILE A 236 8.51 25.52 6.74
CA ILE A 236 9.90 25.07 6.87
C ILE A 236 10.84 26.27 7.01
N ALA A 237 10.61 27.35 6.26
CA ALA A 237 11.40 28.58 6.40
C ALA A 237 11.26 29.18 7.81
N GLU A 238 10.04 29.28 8.33
CA GLU A 238 9.77 29.74 9.71
C GLU A 238 10.46 28.85 10.74
N LEU A 239 10.42 27.52 10.58
CA LEU A 239 11.12 26.61 11.48
C LEU A 239 12.64 26.79 11.41
N ARG A 240 13.21 26.97 10.20
CA ARG A 240 14.65 27.22 10.05
C ARG A 240 15.08 28.51 10.73
N GLU A 241 14.28 29.55 10.63
CA GLU A 241 14.54 30.82 11.32
C GLU A 241 14.40 30.67 12.84
N GLN A 242 13.32 30.03 13.30
CA GLN A 242 13.06 29.82 14.73
C GLN A 242 14.14 28.99 15.43
N PHE A 243 14.68 27.98 14.74
CA PHE A 243 15.67 27.05 15.28
C PHE A 243 17.08 27.31 14.71
N ALA A 244 17.35 28.50 14.17
CA ALA A 244 18.62 28.84 13.55
C ALA A 244 19.81 28.72 14.52
N ASP A 245 19.59 28.94 15.81
CA ASP A 245 20.61 28.80 16.87
C ASP A 245 20.86 27.35 17.30
N GLN A 246 20.01 26.42 16.87
CA GLN A 246 20.06 24.99 17.19
C GLN A 246 20.44 24.13 15.99
N ILE A 247 20.54 24.71 14.79
CA ILE A 247 20.89 24.04 13.55
C ILE A 247 22.29 24.50 13.16
N ASP A 248 23.26 23.61 13.31
CA ASP A 248 24.62 23.80 12.82
C ASP A 248 24.83 22.92 11.59
N ILE A 249 25.14 23.54 10.44
CA ILE A 249 25.48 22.85 9.20
C ILE A 249 26.97 23.08 8.97
N ASP A 250 27.76 22.02 9.11
CA ASP A 250 29.18 22.07 8.79
C ASP A 250 29.35 22.04 7.25
N GLU A 251 29.43 23.23 6.66
CA GLU A 251 29.62 23.42 5.22
C GLU A 251 30.91 22.77 4.71
N ALA A 252 31.97 22.73 5.52
CA ALA A 252 33.24 22.12 5.12
C ALA A 252 33.13 20.60 4.99
N VAL A 253 32.30 19.95 5.82
CA VAL A 253 31.98 18.52 5.70
C VAL A 253 30.98 18.28 4.56
N LEU A 254 30.03 19.18 4.35
CA LEU A 254 29.07 19.07 3.25
C LEU A 254 29.76 19.11 1.89
N ASP A 255 30.69 20.05 1.68
CA ASP A 255 31.49 20.17 0.45
C ASP A 255 32.33 18.92 0.16
N GLN A 256 32.79 18.22 1.19
CA GLN A 256 33.53 16.95 1.05
C GLN A 256 32.61 15.76 0.74
N ALA A 257 31.34 15.83 1.11
CA ALA A 257 30.35 14.78 0.89
C ALA A 257 29.67 14.88 -0.49
N VAL A 258 29.79 16.03 -1.18
CA VAL A 258 29.42 16.15 -2.58
C VAL A 258 30.40 15.32 -3.41
N LEU A 259 29.98 14.08 -3.73
CA LEU A 259 30.68 13.27 -4.71
C LEU A 259 30.80 14.07 -6.01
N ASP A 260 32.03 14.16 -6.53
CA ASP A 260 32.30 14.73 -7.84
C ASP A 260 31.34 14.09 -8.86
N GLN A 261 30.77 14.90 -9.75
CA GLN A 261 29.67 14.47 -10.62
C GLN A 261 30.09 13.29 -11.53
N ALA A 262 31.39 13.18 -11.80
CA ALA A 262 32.02 12.04 -12.47
C ALA A 262 31.93 10.71 -11.70
N VAL A 263 31.89 10.74 -10.36
CA VAL A 263 31.74 9.56 -9.50
C VAL A 263 30.28 9.11 -9.45
N LEU A 264 29.32 10.04 -9.54
CA LEU A 264 27.88 9.73 -9.64
C LEU A 264 27.50 9.04 -10.96
N ASP A 265 28.16 9.41 -12.06
CA ASP A 265 27.97 8.78 -13.38
C ASP A 265 28.58 7.37 -13.48
N ASP A 266 29.55 7.04 -12.62
CA ASP A 266 30.20 5.71 -12.53
C ASP A 266 29.51 4.78 -11.51
N ILE A 267 28.49 5.28 -10.79
CA ILE A 267 27.61 4.43 -9.98
C ILE A 267 26.67 3.72 -10.95
N PRO A 268 26.74 2.37 -11.10
CA PRO A 268 25.83 1.65 -11.96
C PRO A 268 24.39 1.95 -11.52
N PRO A 269 23.46 2.21 -12.47
CA PRO A 269 22.09 2.57 -12.13
C PRO A 269 21.56 1.53 -11.15
N ALA A 270 21.08 2.00 -9.99
CA ALA A 270 20.52 1.17 -8.96
C ALA A 270 19.50 0.23 -9.62
N GLY A 271 19.86 -1.05 -9.71
CA GLY A 271 19.12 -2.03 -10.47
C GLY A 271 17.65 -1.94 -10.13
N THR A 272 16.84 -1.64 -11.13
CA THR A 272 15.39 -1.72 -11.05
C THR A 272 15.05 -3.13 -10.61
N ALA A 273 14.72 -3.27 -9.34
CA ALA A 273 14.18 -4.50 -8.79
C ALA A 273 12.75 -4.67 -9.35
N GLU A 274 12.64 -5.15 -10.59
CA GLU A 274 11.41 -5.72 -11.18
C GLU A 274 11.01 -7.01 -10.47
#